data_AF-A0A3N5QJ99-F1
#
_entry.id   AF-A0A3N5QJ99-F1
#
_cell.length_a   1.000
_cell.length_b   1.000
_cell.length_c   1.000
_cell.angle_alpha   90.00
_cell.angle_beta   90.00
_cell.angle_gamma   90.00
#
_symmetry.space_group_name_H-M   'P 1'
#
loop_
_entity.id
_entity.type
_entity.pdbx_description
1 polymer ?
#
loop_
_entity_poly.entity_id
_entity_poly.type
_entity_poly.pdbx_seq_one_letter_code
_entity_poly.pdbx_strand_id
1 'polypeptide(L)' 'DLASAYHKFNRSCRILGTERHLAEARLALAYATMIVIKNGLSILGVSAPEQM' A
#
# COMPACT_ATOMS: atom_id res chain seq x y z
N ASP A 1 -6.61 9.88 6.03
CA ASP A 1 -6.83 9.97 4.57
C ASP A 1 -6.05 8.97 3.73
N LEU A 2 -4.70 8.97 3.74
CA LEU A 2 -3.90 8.06 2.90
C LEU A 2 -4.18 6.57 3.17
N ALA A 3 -4.10 6.13 4.43
CA ALA A 3 -4.37 4.73 4.80
C ALA A 3 -5.80 4.30 4.43
N SER A 4 -6.80 5.18 4.63
CA SER A 4 -8.19 4.93 4.26
C SER A 4 -8.38 4.83 2.74
N ALA A 5 -7.69 5.66 1.96
CA ALA A 5 -7.70 5.58 0.49
C ALA A 5 -7.04 4.27 0.01
N TYR A 6 -5.92 3.89 0.61
CA TYR A 6 -5.24 2.63 0.29
C TYR A 6 -6.10 1.41 0.65
N HIS A 7 -6.82 1.44 1.77
CA HIS A 7 -7.72 0.36 2.16
C HIS A 7 -8.85 0.17 1.15
N LYS A 8 -9.42 1.25 0.61
CA LYS A 8 -10.40 1.19 -0.49
C LYS A 8 -9.77 0.60 -1.76
N PHE A 9 -8.56 1.04 -2.12
CA PHE A 9 -7.81 0.50 -3.25
C PHE A 9 -7.59 -1.01 -3.11
N ASN A 10 -7.09 -1.48 -1.96
CA ASN A 10 -6.80 -2.89 -1.74
C ASN A 10 -8.06 -3.79 -1.86
N ARG A 11 -9.23 -3.26 -1.46
CA ARG A 11 -10.51 -3.97 -1.59
C ARG A 11 -11.04 -3.99 -3.02
N SER A 12 -10.91 -2.88 -3.75
CA SER A 12 -11.51 -2.71 -5.08
C SER A 12 -10.60 -3.15 -6.24
N CYS A 13 -9.29 -3.10 -6.05
CA CYS A 13 -8.29 -3.37 -7.08
C CYS A 13 -7.50 -4.63 -6.75
N ARG A 14 -7.99 -5.79 -7.21
CA ARG A 14 -7.28 -7.06 -7.08
C ARG A 14 -5.94 -7.02 -7.83
N ILE A 15 -4.84 -7.35 -7.17
CA ILE A 15 -3.51 -7.38 -7.78
C ILE A 15 -3.25 -8.78 -8.37
N LEU A 16 -3.42 -9.81 -7.54
CA LEU A 16 -3.19 -11.21 -7.91
C LEU A 16 -4.27 -11.72 -8.87
N GLY A 17 -3.85 -12.31 -9.99
CA GLY A 17 -4.75 -12.83 -11.02
C GLY A 17 -5.25 -11.78 -12.01
N THR A 18 -4.58 -10.63 -12.10
CA THR A 18 -4.78 -9.66 -13.18
C THR A 18 -3.69 -9.79 -14.25
N GLU A 19 -3.93 -9.17 -15.40
CA GLU A 19 -2.94 -9.05 -16.47
C GLU A 19 -1.62 -8.50 -15.91
N ARG A 20 -0.49 -8.99 -16.43
CA ARG A 20 0.84 -8.80 -15.84
C ARG A 20 1.20 -7.33 -15.69
N HIS A 21 1.04 -6.52 -16.72
CA HIS A 21 1.37 -5.10 -16.64
C HIS A 21 0.47 -4.36 -15.65
N LEU A 22 -0.81 -4.71 -15.61
CA LEU A 22 -1.74 -4.15 -14.63
C LEU A 22 -1.38 -4.56 -13.19
N ALA A 23 -0.99 -5.81 -12.98
CA ALA A 23 -0.54 -6.33 -11.70
C ALA A 23 0.73 -5.60 -11.24
N GLU A 24 1.73 -5.47 -12.11
CA GLU A 24 2.98 -4.76 -11.84
C GLU A 24 2.73 -3.29 -11.46
N ALA A 25 1.88 -2.58 -12.21
CA ALA A 25 1.53 -1.20 -11.90
C ALA A 25 0.84 -1.05 -10.53
N ARG A 26 -0.09 -1.96 -10.21
CA ARG A 26 -0.79 -1.96 -8.91
C ARG A 26 0.14 -2.30 -7.75
N LEU A 27 1.09 -3.20 -7.98
CA LEU A 27 2.08 -3.62 -6.99
C LEU A 27 3.08 -2.50 -6.71
N ALA A 28 3.52 -1.76 -7.74
CA ALA A 28 4.32 -0.56 -7.58
C ALA A 28 3.60 0.53 -6.76
N LEU A 29 2.31 0.76 -7.03
CA LEU A 29 1.50 1.70 -6.25
C LEU A 29 1.37 1.28 -4.77
N ALA A 30 1.12 -0.01 -4.52
CA ALA A 30 1.04 -0.55 -3.17
C ALA A 30 2.36 -0.38 -2.41
N TYR A 31 3.47 -0.69 -3.06
CA TYR A 31 4.81 -0.54 -2.48
C TYR A 31 5.14 0.91 -2.14
N ALA A 32 4.89 1.85 -3.07
CA ALA A 32 5.10 3.27 -2.83
C ALA A 32 4.25 3.78 -1.65
N THR A 33 3.00 3.33 -1.56
CA THR A 33 2.11 3.71 -0.45
C THR A 33 2.64 3.20 0.90
N MET A 34 3.14 1.96 0.95
CA MET A 34 3.75 1.41 2.17
C MET A 34 4.98 2.21 2.62
N ILE A 35 5.82 2.66 1.70
CA ILE A 35 6.97 3.52 2.03
C ILE A 35 6.51 4.82 2.69
N VAL A 36 5.50 5.49 2.12
CA VAL A 36 4.99 6.75 2.68
C VAL A 36 4.40 6.54 4.06
N ILE A 37 3.63 5.47 4.26
CA ILE A 37 3.05 5.13 5.57
C ILE A 37 4.18 4.84 6.58
N LYS A 38 5.17 4.04 6.22
CA LYS A 38 6.32 3.72 7.08
C LYS A 38 7.08 4.98 7.49
N ASN A 39 7.35 5.88 6.53
CA ASN A 39 8.01 7.15 6.81
C ASN A 39 7.17 8.02 7.75
N GLY A 40 5.86 8.11 7.53
CA GLY A 40 4.95 8.85 8.40
C GLY A 40 4.92 8.30 9.84
N LEU A 41 4.80 6.99 10.00
CA LEU A 41 4.84 6.33 11.31
C LEU A 41 6.19 6.52 12.01
N SER A 42 7.30 6.41 11.26
CA SER A 42 8.64 6.66 11.78
C SER A 42 8.81 8.09 12.29
N ILE A 43 8.26 9.09 11.60
CA ILE A 43 8.28 10.50 12.04
C ILE A 43 7.49 10.67 13.35
N LEU A 44 6.38 9.95 13.48
CA LEU A 44 5.54 9.97 14.68
C LEU A 44 6.11 9.14 15.85
N GLY A 45 7.25 8.47 15.66
CA GLY A 45 7.86 7.61 16.68
C GLY A 45 7.08 6.32 16.94
N VAL A 46 6.21 5.91 16.02
CA VAL A 46 5.37 4.71 16.12
C VAL A 46 5.99 3.59 15.30
N SER A 47 5.99 2.37 15.82
CA SER A 47 6.44 1.19 15.09
C SER A 47 5.50 0.91 13.91
N ALA A 48 6.08 0.66 12.73
CA ALA A 48 5.36 0.21 11.54
C ALA A 48 5.54 -1.32 11.41
N PRO A 49 4.58 -2.14 11.88
CA PRO A 49 4.69 -3.60 11.80
C PRO A 49 4.57 -4.08 10.35
N GLU A 50 5.32 -5.12 9.99
CA GLU A 50 5.30 -5.72 8.64
C GLU A 50 4.02 -6.53 8.36
N GLN A 51 3.31 -6.93 9.40
CA GLN A 51 1.97 -7.51 9.32
C GLN A 51 1.06 -6.79 10.31
N MET A 52 -0.10 -6.34 9.83
CA MET A 52 -1.20 -5.82 10.65
C MET A 52 -2.28 -6.89 10.80
#